data_AF-A0A151ZFI5-F1
#
_entry.id   AF-A0A151ZFI5-F1
#
_cell.length_a   1.000
_cell.length_b   1.000
_cell.length_c   1.000
_cell.angle_alpha   90.00
_cell.angle_beta   90.00
_cell.angle_gamma   90.00
#
_symmetry.space_group_name_H-M   'P 1'
#
loop_
_entity.id
_entity.type
_entity.pdbx_description
1 polymer ?
#
loop_
_entity_poly.entity_id
_entity_poly.type
_entity_poly.pdbx_seq_one_letter_code
_entity_poly.pdbx_strand_id
1 'polypeptide(L)'
;MLSLTKSIFNNGSKIGFTSQVYLNALRQYATKTNKDSTTTPKVTKKQITLEKRLKKFDERVEKQLQKTLRGSRAKSPYNLFVASQYVNNKVESGTVMQRMKSISEKWKSISPSEKSQYIQKSKEDKARVDRENSELPQKPSKSSPYTLYIAAKASSKPTGVKVTEYFKTLGKNWSSMSDADKEPYIKQSEKYKAATTEKLDKYNQQVEQLRKKIVDNLSKK
;
A
#
# COMPACT_ATOMS: atom_id res chain seq x y z
N MET A 1 31.97 12.41 -35.17
CA MET A 1 30.63 12.17 -35.76
C MET A 1 29.93 11.12 -34.92
N LEU A 2 28.82 11.53 -34.32
CA LEU A 2 28.09 10.86 -33.24
C LEU A 2 27.34 9.61 -33.73
N SER A 3 27.48 8.49 -33.02
CA SER A 3 26.39 7.52 -32.79
C SER A 3 26.95 6.33 -32.03
N LEU A 4 26.54 6.13 -30.77
CA LEU A 4 26.34 4.83 -30.12
C LEU A 4 25.83 5.03 -28.68
N THR A 5 24.74 5.78 -28.52
CA THR A 5 24.02 5.92 -27.24
C THR A 5 22.53 5.65 -27.42
N LYS A 6 22.18 4.46 -27.90
CA LYS A 6 20.82 3.92 -27.80
C LYS A 6 20.86 2.41 -27.57
N SER A 7 21.08 1.98 -26.34
CA SER A 7 20.63 0.65 -25.87
C SER A 7 20.85 0.44 -24.36
N ILE A 8 20.25 1.28 -23.50
CA ILE A 8 20.09 0.95 -22.06
C ILE A 8 18.68 1.30 -21.56
N PHE A 9 17.68 1.25 -22.45
CA PHE A 9 16.28 1.42 -22.08
C PHE A 9 15.47 0.19 -22.47
N ASN A 10 15.94 -0.99 -22.05
CA ASN A 10 15.11 -2.17 -22.07
C ASN A 10 15.55 -3.13 -20.97
N ASN A 11 15.09 -2.86 -19.75
CA ASN A 11 14.84 -3.87 -18.72
C ASN A 11 14.05 -3.19 -17.60
N GLY A 12 12.87 -3.74 -17.30
CA GLY A 12 11.87 -3.21 -16.37
C GLY A 12 12.30 -3.21 -14.90
N SER A 13 13.37 -2.48 -14.57
CA SER A 13 13.77 -2.20 -13.20
C SER A 13 13.13 -0.88 -12.77
N LYS A 14 12.21 -0.97 -11.81
CA LYS A 14 11.62 0.15 -11.07
C LYS A 14 12.71 0.84 -10.25
N ILE A 15 13.53 1.63 -10.92
CA ILE A 15 14.45 2.55 -10.29
C ILE A 15 13.62 3.82 -10.04
N GLY A 16 12.91 3.85 -8.91
CA GLY A 16 12.18 5.03 -8.47
C GLY A 16 13.12 6.22 -8.30
N PHE A 17 12.57 7.43 -8.43
CA PHE A 17 13.30 8.71 -8.47
C PHE A 17 14.33 8.92 -7.34
N THR A 18 14.20 8.25 -6.19
CA THR A 18 15.25 8.25 -5.15
C THR A 18 16.55 7.61 -5.55
N SER A 19 16.51 6.58 -6.39
CA SER A 19 17.74 6.06 -6.94
C SER A 19 18.41 7.08 -7.85
N GLN A 20 17.67 8.01 -8.46
CA GLN A 20 18.28 9.09 -9.26
C GLN A 20 18.89 10.17 -8.37
N VAL A 21 18.24 10.54 -7.26
CA VAL A 21 18.82 11.43 -6.23
C VAL A 21 20.05 10.78 -5.58
N TYR A 22 19.99 9.47 -5.30
CA TYR A 22 21.10 8.64 -4.81
C TYR A 22 22.26 8.59 -5.82
N LEU A 23 21.97 8.34 -7.11
CA LEU A 23 22.97 8.36 -8.17
C LEU A 23 23.55 9.76 -8.39
N ASN A 24 22.75 10.82 -8.25
CA ASN A 24 23.23 12.19 -8.38
C ASN A 24 24.11 12.60 -7.19
N ALA A 25 23.75 12.22 -5.96
CA ALA A 25 24.56 12.46 -4.77
C ALA A 25 25.89 11.68 -4.82
N LEU A 26 25.85 10.41 -5.26
CA LEU A 26 27.06 9.60 -5.49
C LEU A 26 27.93 10.16 -6.62
N ARG A 27 27.33 10.63 -7.73
CA ARG A 27 28.04 11.28 -8.83
C ARG A 27 28.73 12.56 -8.38
N GLN A 28 28.02 13.46 -7.67
CA GLN A 28 28.59 14.72 -7.15
C GLN A 28 29.74 14.48 -6.16
N TYR A 29 29.69 13.37 -5.41
CA TYR A 29 30.75 13.01 -4.48
C TYR A 29 31.95 12.37 -5.19
N ALA A 30 31.72 11.51 -6.19
CA ALA A 30 32.77 10.90 -7.01
C ALA A 30 33.54 11.95 -7.84
N THR A 31 32.85 12.98 -8.36
CA THR A 31 33.49 14.08 -9.09
C THR A 31 34.35 14.98 -8.20
N LYS A 32 34.09 15.03 -6.89
CA LYS A 32 34.92 15.78 -5.92
C LYS A 32 36.21 15.05 -5.52
N THR A 33 36.29 13.73 -5.74
CA THR A 33 37.43 12.90 -5.30
C THR A 33 38.30 12.37 -6.44
N ASN A 34 37.97 12.68 -7.70
CA ASN A 34 38.74 12.28 -8.87
C ASN A 34 39.36 13.50 -9.56
N LYS A 35 40.37 14.08 -8.91
CA LYS A 35 41.54 14.59 -9.64
C LYS A 35 42.57 13.45 -9.53
N ASP A 36 42.84 12.81 -10.66
CA ASP A 36 43.89 11.82 -10.88
C ASP A 36 43.60 10.37 -10.44
N SER A 37 43.42 9.51 -11.46
CA SER A 37 44.04 8.18 -11.63
C SER A 37 43.10 7.05 -12.09
N THR A 38 43.56 6.39 -13.14
CA THR A 38 43.17 5.07 -13.64
C THR A 38 43.55 3.98 -12.63
N THR A 39 42.71 3.73 -11.62
CA THR A 39 42.73 2.49 -10.81
C THR A 39 41.34 2.23 -10.23
N THR A 40 40.96 0.95 -10.12
CA THR A 40 39.68 0.52 -9.52
C THR A 40 39.44 1.16 -8.14
N PRO A 41 38.28 1.76 -7.85
CA PRO A 41 38.09 2.52 -6.61
C PRO A 41 38.00 1.58 -5.40
N LYS A 42 38.96 1.68 -4.47
CA LYS A 42 38.81 1.13 -3.11
C LYS A 42 37.73 1.93 -2.38
N VAL A 43 36.56 1.32 -2.16
CA VAL A 43 35.47 1.93 -1.39
C VAL A 43 35.95 2.26 0.02
N THR A 44 35.86 3.52 0.42
CA THR A 44 36.35 4.01 1.72
C THR A 44 35.33 3.76 2.84
N LYS A 45 35.79 3.59 4.10
CA LYS A 45 34.90 3.45 5.27
C LYS A 45 33.88 4.59 5.41
N LYS A 46 34.25 5.80 4.99
CA LYS A 46 33.36 6.98 4.95
C LYS A 46 32.24 6.83 3.92
N GLN A 47 32.54 6.33 2.72
CA GLN A 47 31.54 6.03 1.68
C GLN A 47 30.55 4.96 2.16
N ILE A 48 31.05 3.85 2.73
CA ILE A 48 30.20 2.78 3.29
C ILE A 48 29.27 3.32 4.39
N THR A 49 29.77 4.22 5.23
CA THR A 49 28.98 4.82 6.32
C THR A 49 27.88 5.73 5.78
N LEU A 50 28.18 6.52 4.75
CA LEU A 50 27.21 7.40 4.09
C LEU A 50 26.13 6.58 3.38
N GLU A 51 26.50 5.54 2.65
CA GLU A 51 25.56 4.62 1.99
C GLU A 51 24.61 3.96 2.99
N LYS A 52 25.13 3.49 4.13
CA LYS A 52 24.28 2.93 5.21
C LYS A 52 23.30 3.95 5.77
N ARG A 53 23.70 5.21 5.94
CA ARG A 53 22.82 6.30 6.42
C ARG A 53 21.72 6.63 5.40
N LEU A 54 22.07 6.71 4.12
CA LEU A 54 21.14 6.95 3.03
C LEU A 54 20.13 5.82 2.90
N LYS A 55 20.58 4.57 2.93
CA LYS A 55 19.70 3.39 2.92
C LYS A 55 18.69 3.43 4.07
N LYS A 56 19.14 3.72 5.31
CA LYS A 56 18.25 3.88 6.47
C LYS A 56 17.29 5.06 6.33
N PHE A 57 17.67 6.12 5.61
CA PHE A 57 16.77 7.22 5.31
C PHE A 57 15.69 6.80 4.30
N ASP A 58 16.07 6.14 3.20
CA ASP A 58 15.11 5.61 2.22
C ASP A 58 14.15 4.60 2.83
N GLU A 59 14.62 3.69 3.69
CA GLU A 59 13.76 2.75 4.41
C GLU A 59 12.72 3.48 5.28
N ARG A 60 13.10 4.59 5.92
CA ARG A 60 12.16 5.42 6.70
C ARG A 60 11.13 6.11 5.80
N VAL A 61 11.57 6.64 4.65
CA VAL A 61 10.68 7.26 3.65
C VAL A 61 9.68 6.23 3.14
N GLU A 62 10.13 5.06 2.70
CA GLU A 62 9.26 3.99 2.19
C GLU A 62 8.29 3.48 3.26
N LYS A 63 8.77 3.30 4.51
CA LYS A 63 7.90 2.88 5.61
C LYS A 63 6.79 3.90 5.89
N GLN A 64 7.10 5.20 5.83
CA GLN A 64 6.08 6.24 5.97
C GLN A 64 5.15 6.29 4.75
N LEU A 65 5.69 6.15 3.54
CA LEU A 65 4.91 6.15 2.31
C LEU A 65 3.89 4.99 2.31
N GLN A 66 4.33 3.78 2.61
CA GLN A 66 3.46 2.61 2.73
C GLN A 66 2.42 2.78 3.83
N LYS A 67 2.78 3.39 4.96
CA LYS A 67 1.83 3.70 6.03
C LYS A 67 0.76 4.69 5.58
N THR A 68 1.15 5.73 4.84
CA THR A 68 0.22 6.74 4.29
C THR A 68 -0.69 6.13 3.22
N LEU A 69 -0.14 5.38 2.26
CA LEU A 69 -0.91 4.75 1.18
C LEU A 69 -1.90 3.68 1.68
N ARG A 70 -1.56 3.00 2.78
CA ARG A 70 -2.48 2.04 3.43
C ARG A 70 -3.73 2.72 4.00
N GLY A 71 -3.64 4.01 4.30
CA GLY A 71 -4.72 4.77 4.92
C GLY A 71 -4.96 4.40 6.39
N SER A 72 -5.93 5.10 6.98
CA SER A 72 -6.35 4.88 8.36
C SER A 72 -7.49 3.85 8.42
N ARG A 73 -7.78 3.33 9.62
CA ARG A 73 -8.89 2.42 9.87
C ARG A 73 -9.88 3.04 10.84
N ALA A 74 -11.16 2.87 10.54
CA ALA A 74 -12.23 3.26 11.43
C ALA A 74 -12.15 2.48 12.75
N LYS A 75 -12.43 3.16 13.86
CA LYS A 75 -12.51 2.57 15.18
C LYS A 75 -13.85 1.86 15.33
N SER A 76 -13.79 0.63 15.84
CA SER A 76 -15.00 -0.11 16.22
C SER A 76 -15.70 0.55 17.41
N PRO A 77 -16.98 0.26 17.66
CA PRO A 77 -17.70 0.77 18.83
C PRO A 77 -16.96 0.45 20.13
N TYR A 78 -16.42 -0.77 20.24
CA TYR A 78 -15.61 -1.20 21.38
C TYR A 78 -14.32 -0.39 21.51
N ASN A 79 -13.58 -0.13 20.42
CA ASN A 79 -12.35 0.66 20.49
C ASN A 79 -12.60 2.10 20.94
N LEU A 80 -13.73 2.68 20.53
CA LEU A 80 -14.17 4.00 20.98
C LEU A 80 -14.56 3.98 22.47
N PHE A 81 -15.23 2.92 22.92
CA PHE A 81 -15.54 2.71 24.33
C PHE A 81 -14.27 2.60 25.18
N VAL A 82 -13.33 1.72 24.80
CA VAL A 82 -12.03 1.56 25.47
C VAL A 82 -11.33 2.91 25.58
N ALA A 83 -11.23 3.67 24.48
CA ALA A 83 -10.62 5.00 24.49
C ALA A 83 -11.32 5.96 25.48
N SER A 84 -12.66 5.95 25.51
CA SER A 84 -13.43 6.79 26.44
C SER A 84 -13.22 6.42 27.91
N GLN A 85 -12.96 5.15 28.23
CA GLN A 85 -12.65 4.73 29.60
C GLN A 85 -11.35 5.36 30.09
N TYR A 86 -10.31 5.40 29.25
CA TYR A 86 -9.03 6.05 29.58
C TYR A 86 -9.16 7.56 29.70
N VAL A 87 -9.91 8.21 28.79
CA VAL A 87 -10.10 9.68 28.84
C VAL A 87 -10.87 10.10 30.09
N ASN A 88 -11.90 9.33 30.47
CA ASN A 88 -12.75 9.65 31.61
C ASN A 88 -12.17 9.19 32.96
N ASN A 89 -10.93 8.69 32.99
CA ASN A 89 -10.30 8.08 34.18
C ASN A 89 -11.16 6.98 34.84
N LYS A 90 -12.04 6.31 34.08
CA LYS A 90 -12.92 5.23 34.55
C LYS A 90 -12.24 3.86 34.49
N VAL A 91 -10.92 3.85 34.36
CA VAL A 91 -10.12 2.64 34.31
C VAL A 91 -9.62 2.34 35.71
N GLU A 92 -9.84 1.11 36.16
CA GLU A 92 -9.34 0.63 37.45
C GLU A 92 -7.81 0.66 37.50
N SER A 93 -7.24 0.74 38.70
CA SER A 93 -5.81 0.61 38.91
C SER A 93 -5.34 -0.83 38.63
N GLY A 94 -4.05 -1.00 38.35
CA GLY A 94 -3.44 -2.30 38.10
C GLY A 94 -2.83 -2.44 36.71
N THR A 95 -2.49 -3.68 36.36
CA THR A 95 -1.80 -4.00 35.12
C THR A 95 -2.66 -3.67 33.90
N VAL A 96 -2.04 -3.44 32.73
CA VAL A 96 -2.78 -3.21 31.47
C VAL A 96 -3.75 -4.36 31.17
N MET A 97 -3.38 -5.60 31.51
CA MET A 97 -4.22 -6.78 31.29
C MET A 97 -5.47 -6.77 32.18
N GLN A 98 -5.32 -6.47 33.47
CA GLN A 98 -6.45 -6.34 34.40
C GLN A 98 -7.40 -5.22 33.95
N ARG A 99 -6.84 -4.07 33.56
CA ARG A 99 -7.60 -2.93 33.04
C ARG A 99 -8.42 -3.30 31.79
N MET A 100 -7.79 -3.98 30.82
CA MET A 100 -8.50 -4.42 29.61
C MET A 100 -9.57 -5.48 29.89
N LYS A 101 -9.34 -6.39 30.86
CA LYS A 101 -10.35 -7.36 31.29
C LYS A 101 -11.58 -6.66 31.89
N SER A 102 -11.36 -5.72 32.81
CA SER A 102 -12.42 -4.90 33.41
C SER A 102 -13.19 -4.10 32.37
N ILE A 103 -12.51 -3.46 31.41
CA ILE A 103 -13.17 -2.73 30.30
C ILE A 103 -14.02 -3.68 29.44
N SER A 104 -13.54 -4.89 29.16
CA SER A 104 -14.28 -5.88 28.38
C SER A 104 -15.55 -6.35 29.10
N GLU A 105 -15.47 -6.59 30.41
CA GLU A 105 -16.63 -6.92 31.25
C GLU A 105 -17.65 -5.77 31.26
N LYS A 106 -17.19 -4.53 31.47
CA LYS A 106 -18.04 -3.34 31.40
C LYS A 106 -18.77 -3.23 30.06
N TRP A 107 -18.08 -3.42 28.93
CA TRP A 107 -18.69 -3.38 27.60
C TRP A 107 -19.78 -4.45 27.37
N LYS A 108 -19.70 -5.59 28.05
CA LYS A 108 -20.74 -6.63 28.00
C LYS A 108 -21.96 -6.22 28.82
N SER A 109 -21.75 -5.47 29.91
CA SER A 109 -22.79 -5.06 30.87
C SER A 109 -23.43 -3.70 30.58
N ILE A 110 -22.90 -2.88 29.67
CA ILE A 110 -23.52 -1.59 29.33
C ILE A 110 -24.90 -1.76 28.70
N SER A 111 -25.78 -0.78 28.93
CA SER A 111 -27.13 -0.79 28.37
C SER A 111 -27.12 -0.68 26.84
N PRO A 112 -28.16 -1.19 26.13
CA PRO A 112 -28.28 -1.01 24.68
C PRO A 112 -28.28 0.46 24.26
N SER A 113 -28.87 1.34 25.07
CA SER A 113 -28.90 2.80 24.83
C SER A 113 -27.48 3.40 24.86
N GLU A 114 -26.70 3.11 25.91
CA GLU A 114 -25.31 3.56 25.99
C GLU A 114 -24.45 2.93 24.90
N LYS A 115 -24.71 1.68 24.52
CA LYS A 115 -23.98 1.00 23.44
C LYS A 115 -24.26 1.65 22.09
N SER A 116 -25.48 2.12 21.87
CA SER A 116 -25.93 2.80 20.65
C SER A 116 -25.09 4.04 20.35
N GLN A 117 -24.70 4.82 21.36
CA GLN A 117 -23.85 6.01 21.18
C GLN A 117 -22.50 5.67 20.54
N TYR A 118 -21.90 4.53 20.90
CA TYR A 118 -20.61 4.09 20.36
C TYR A 118 -20.77 3.47 18.97
N ILE A 119 -21.91 2.84 18.70
CA ILE A 119 -22.26 2.36 17.36
C ILE A 119 -22.38 3.55 16.40
N GLN A 120 -23.06 4.61 16.82
CA GLN A 120 -23.22 5.82 16.02
C GLN A 120 -21.88 6.51 15.75
N LYS A 121 -21.08 6.74 16.80
CA LYS A 121 -19.71 7.31 16.65
C LYS A 121 -18.82 6.45 15.75
N SER A 122 -18.96 5.12 15.78
CA SER A 122 -18.21 4.23 14.89
C SER A 122 -18.64 4.35 13.43
N LYS A 123 -19.94 4.54 13.16
CA LYS A 123 -20.44 4.82 11.80
C LYS A 123 -19.91 6.14 11.26
N GLU A 124 -19.91 7.19 12.08
CA GLU A 124 -19.36 8.50 11.73
C GLU A 124 -17.86 8.43 11.48
N ASP A 125 -17.12 7.73 12.35
CA ASP A 125 -15.68 7.52 12.16
C ASP A 125 -15.39 6.71 10.89
N LYS A 126 -16.24 5.73 10.56
CA LYS A 126 -16.16 5.01 9.29
C LYS A 126 -16.35 5.95 8.10
N ALA A 127 -17.36 6.81 8.11
CA ALA A 127 -17.56 7.79 7.04
C ALA A 127 -16.37 8.75 6.90
N ARG A 128 -15.82 9.23 8.01
CA ARG A 128 -14.61 10.08 8.03
C ARG A 128 -13.41 9.36 7.40
N VAL A 129 -13.13 8.12 7.82
CA VAL A 129 -12.02 7.32 7.31
C VAL A 129 -12.21 6.96 5.85
N ASP A 130 -13.42 6.60 5.43
CA ASP A 130 -13.70 6.28 4.04
C ASP A 130 -13.46 7.52 3.14
N ARG A 131 -13.85 8.72 3.60
CA ARG A 131 -13.52 9.99 2.92
C ARG A 131 -12.01 10.23 2.85
N GLU A 132 -11.30 10.17 3.97
CA GLU A 132 -9.83 10.36 3.99
C GLU A 132 -9.11 9.36 3.08
N ASN A 133 -9.51 8.09 3.11
CA ASN A 133 -8.93 7.05 2.28
C ASN A 133 -9.29 7.21 0.80
N SER A 134 -10.43 7.86 0.48
CA SER A 134 -10.80 8.16 -0.90
C SER A 134 -9.92 9.23 -1.54
N GLU A 135 -9.33 10.11 -0.74
CA GLU A 135 -8.39 11.16 -1.17
C GLU A 135 -6.97 10.61 -1.42
N LEU A 136 -6.66 9.42 -0.88
CA LEU A 136 -5.37 8.79 -1.08
C LEU A 136 -5.21 8.25 -2.51
N PRO A 137 -3.98 8.21 -3.05
CA PRO A 137 -3.73 7.62 -4.37
C PRO A 137 -4.19 6.16 -4.39
N GLN A 138 -5.19 5.87 -5.22
CA GLN A 138 -5.72 4.52 -5.37
C GLN A 138 -5.02 3.81 -6.52
N LYS A 139 -4.36 2.70 -6.21
CA LYS A 139 -3.72 1.89 -7.23
C LYS A 139 -4.79 1.29 -8.13
N PRO A 140 -4.74 1.54 -9.46
CA PRO A 140 -5.72 0.96 -10.36
C PRO A 140 -5.69 -0.57 -10.30
N SER A 141 -6.88 -1.18 -10.27
CA SER A 141 -7.03 -2.63 -10.26
C SER A 141 -6.57 -3.23 -11.59
N LYS A 142 -5.99 -4.43 -11.54
CA LYS A 142 -5.66 -5.21 -12.73
C LYS A 142 -6.67 -6.35 -12.84
N SER A 143 -7.43 -6.36 -13.93
CA SER A 143 -8.34 -7.47 -14.25
C SER A 143 -7.63 -8.45 -15.18
N SER A 144 -7.33 -9.66 -14.69
CA SER A 144 -6.85 -10.75 -15.55
C SER A 144 -8.02 -11.40 -16.31
N PRO A 145 -7.77 -12.09 -17.44
CA PRO A 145 -8.82 -12.86 -18.12
C PRO A 145 -9.58 -13.79 -17.16
N TYR A 146 -8.84 -14.53 -16.32
CA TYR A 146 -9.44 -15.41 -15.32
C TYR A 146 -10.30 -14.65 -14.28
N THR A 147 -9.84 -13.49 -13.81
CA THR A 147 -10.61 -12.67 -12.86
C THR A 147 -11.92 -12.17 -13.47
N LEU A 148 -11.92 -11.82 -14.76
CA LEU A 148 -13.12 -11.42 -15.50
C LEU A 148 -14.08 -12.59 -15.70
N TYR A 149 -13.55 -13.77 -16.01
CA TYR A 149 -14.33 -15.01 -16.08
C TYR A 149 -15.01 -15.32 -14.73
N ILE A 150 -14.26 -15.26 -13.64
CA ILE A 150 -14.80 -15.45 -12.29
C ILE A 150 -15.89 -14.40 -11.99
N ALA A 151 -15.66 -13.13 -12.29
CA ALA A 151 -16.64 -12.07 -12.07
C ALA A 151 -17.93 -12.31 -12.87
N ALA A 152 -17.82 -12.76 -14.13
CA ALA A 152 -18.95 -13.07 -14.99
C ALA A 152 -19.77 -14.26 -14.48
N LYS A 153 -19.12 -15.24 -13.81
CA LYS A 153 -19.79 -16.45 -13.29
C LYS A 153 -20.18 -16.35 -11.81
N ALA A 154 -19.69 -15.35 -11.08
CA ALA A 154 -19.91 -15.21 -9.63
C ALA A 154 -21.40 -15.13 -9.28
N SER A 155 -22.18 -14.37 -10.06
CA SER A 155 -23.63 -14.19 -9.86
C SER A 155 -24.44 -15.46 -10.15
N SER A 156 -23.90 -16.41 -10.91
CA SER A 156 -24.57 -17.67 -11.27
C SER A 156 -24.33 -18.79 -10.26
N LYS A 157 -23.78 -18.49 -9.08
CA LYS A 157 -23.54 -19.50 -8.04
C LYS A 157 -24.88 -20.13 -7.59
N PRO A 158 -25.03 -21.47 -7.67
CA PRO A 158 -26.22 -22.13 -7.17
C PRO A 158 -26.46 -21.91 -5.67
N THR A 159 -27.73 -21.83 -5.28
CA THR A 159 -28.16 -21.80 -3.87
C THR A 159 -27.74 -23.09 -3.17
N GLY A 160 -27.30 -23.02 -1.91
CA GLY A 160 -26.86 -24.19 -1.14
C GLY A 160 -25.42 -24.65 -1.41
N VAL A 161 -24.80 -24.28 -2.54
CA VAL A 161 -23.39 -24.60 -2.81
C VAL A 161 -22.46 -23.67 -2.04
N LYS A 162 -21.49 -24.25 -1.32
CA LYS A 162 -20.40 -23.52 -0.65
C LYS A 162 -19.60 -22.72 -1.67
N VAL A 163 -19.38 -21.43 -1.40
CA VAL A 163 -18.62 -20.53 -2.27
C VAL A 163 -17.26 -21.12 -2.64
N THR A 164 -16.56 -21.73 -1.68
CA THR A 164 -15.25 -22.35 -1.91
C THR A 164 -15.30 -23.48 -2.95
N GLU A 165 -16.32 -24.33 -2.92
CA GLU A 165 -16.49 -25.41 -3.89
C GLU A 165 -16.85 -24.86 -5.27
N TYR A 166 -17.74 -23.86 -5.33
CA TYR A 166 -18.08 -23.21 -6.59
C TYR A 166 -16.85 -22.58 -7.27
N PHE A 167 -16.03 -21.82 -6.53
CA PHE A 167 -14.82 -21.23 -7.11
C PHE A 167 -13.78 -22.29 -7.54
N LYS A 168 -13.69 -23.43 -6.83
CA LYS A 168 -12.88 -24.58 -7.31
C LYS A 168 -13.41 -25.12 -8.64
N THR A 169 -14.72 -25.25 -8.80
CA THR A 169 -15.32 -25.69 -10.08
C THR A 169 -15.04 -24.68 -11.20
N LEU A 170 -15.15 -23.38 -10.93
CA LEU A 170 -14.82 -22.35 -11.91
C LEU A 170 -13.34 -22.42 -12.33
N GLY A 171 -12.42 -22.66 -11.39
CA GLY A 171 -11.01 -22.86 -11.67
C GLY A 171 -10.75 -24.05 -12.61
N LYS A 172 -11.39 -25.20 -12.34
CA LYS A 172 -11.32 -26.39 -13.21
C LYS A 172 -11.93 -26.16 -14.59
N ASN A 173 -13.06 -25.45 -14.64
CA ASN A 173 -13.69 -25.09 -15.91
C ASN A 173 -12.76 -24.20 -16.73
N TRP A 174 -12.17 -23.16 -16.12
CA TRP A 174 -11.22 -22.28 -16.80
C TRP A 174 -10.00 -23.02 -17.35
N SER A 175 -9.43 -23.96 -16.60
CA SER A 175 -8.29 -24.76 -17.10
C SER A 175 -8.67 -25.65 -18.28
N SER A 176 -9.93 -26.05 -18.37
CA SER A 176 -10.44 -26.96 -19.42
C SER A 176 -11.08 -26.22 -20.62
N MET A 177 -11.23 -24.89 -20.54
CA MET A 177 -11.77 -24.08 -21.64
C MET A 177 -10.79 -23.98 -22.81
N SER A 178 -11.33 -23.97 -24.02
CA SER A 178 -10.56 -23.71 -25.24
C SER A 178 -10.06 -22.26 -25.29
N ASP A 179 -9.09 -21.99 -26.16
CA ASP A 179 -8.61 -20.63 -26.38
C ASP A 179 -9.71 -19.73 -26.96
N ALA A 180 -10.58 -20.26 -27.82
CA ALA A 180 -11.73 -19.54 -28.35
C ALA A 180 -12.72 -19.13 -27.24
N ASP A 181 -12.94 -19.97 -26.23
CA ASP A 181 -13.82 -19.65 -25.10
C ASP A 181 -13.19 -18.63 -24.14
N LYS A 182 -11.86 -18.60 -24.08
CA LYS A 182 -11.09 -17.64 -23.26
C LYS A 182 -10.95 -16.28 -23.95
N GLU A 183 -10.97 -16.25 -25.28
CA GLU A 183 -10.80 -15.06 -26.12
C GLU A 183 -11.62 -13.84 -25.69
N PRO A 184 -12.94 -13.92 -25.38
CA PRO A 184 -13.69 -12.75 -24.92
C PRO A 184 -13.11 -12.15 -23.63
N TYR A 185 -12.63 -12.98 -22.70
CA TYR A 185 -12.03 -12.52 -21.45
C TYR A 185 -10.62 -11.95 -21.66
N ILE A 186 -9.88 -12.49 -22.63
CA ILE A 186 -8.56 -11.96 -23.05
C ILE A 186 -8.74 -10.55 -23.60
N LYS A 187 -9.59 -10.37 -24.61
CA LYS A 187 -9.90 -9.05 -25.21
C LYS A 187 -10.39 -8.06 -24.18
N GLN A 188 -11.31 -8.48 -23.31
CA GLN A 188 -11.82 -7.63 -22.22
C GLN A 188 -10.69 -7.20 -21.27
N SER A 189 -9.79 -8.13 -20.90
CA SER A 189 -8.65 -7.82 -20.03
C SER A 189 -7.66 -6.84 -20.67
N GLU A 190 -7.44 -6.95 -21.98
CA GLU A 190 -6.57 -6.04 -22.73
C GLU A 190 -7.15 -4.64 -22.80
N LYS A 191 -8.46 -4.53 -23.06
CA LYS A 191 -9.19 -3.25 -22.99
C LYS A 191 -9.07 -2.63 -21.60
N TYR A 192 -9.23 -3.42 -20.53
CA TYR A 192 -9.01 -2.92 -19.17
C TYR A 192 -7.56 -2.47 -18.95
N LYS A 193 -6.56 -3.23 -19.40
CA LYS A 193 -5.15 -2.83 -19.28
C LYS A 193 -4.89 -1.49 -19.98
N ALA A 194 -5.34 -1.35 -21.23
CA ALA A 194 -5.19 -0.12 -22.00
C ALA A 194 -5.86 1.08 -21.32
N ALA A 195 -7.10 0.93 -20.86
CA ALA A 195 -7.82 1.99 -20.14
C ALA A 195 -7.23 2.31 -18.74
N THR A 196 -6.40 1.42 -18.20
CA THR A 196 -5.80 1.56 -16.88
C THR A 196 -4.45 2.26 -16.92
N THR A 197 -3.79 2.33 -18.08
CA THR A 197 -2.46 2.95 -18.23
C THR A 197 -2.45 4.41 -17.74
N GLU A 198 -3.39 5.23 -18.21
CA GLU A 198 -3.48 6.64 -17.78
C GLU A 198 -3.74 6.77 -16.28
N LYS A 199 -4.64 5.95 -15.73
CA LYS A 199 -4.92 5.91 -14.29
C LYS A 199 -3.69 5.49 -13.49
N LEU A 200 -2.86 4.60 -14.03
CA LEU A 200 -1.64 4.14 -13.40
C LEU A 200 -0.58 5.24 -13.40
N ASP A 201 -0.46 6.00 -14.48
CA ASP A 201 0.45 7.14 -14.55
C ASP A 201 0.05 8.23 -13.56
N LYS A 202 -1.25 8.56 -13.48
CA LYS A 202 -1.77 9.48 -12.47
C LYS A 202 -1.48 8.99 -11.05
N TYR A 203 -1.73 7.71 -10.77
CA TYR A 203 -1.39 7.10 -9.48
C TYR A 203 0.10 7.22 -9.16
N ASN A 204 0.98 6.91 -10.11
CA ASN A 204 2.43 7.01 -9.92
C ASN A 204 2.86 8.46 -9.63
N GLN A 205 2.31 9.44 -10.35
CA GLN A 205 2.58 10.86 -10.10
C GLN A 205 2.16 11.28 -8.69
N GLN A 206 0.97 10.88 -8.24
CA GLN A 206 0.49 11.20 -6.89
C GLN A 206 1.34 10.54 -5.80
N VAL A 207 1.76 9.28 -6.01
CA VAL A 207 2.68 8.57 -5.09
C VAL A 207 4.02 9.31 -4.99
N GLU A 208 4.57 9.78 -6.11
CA GLU A 208 5.83 10.55 -6.12
C GLU A 208 5.68 11.90 -5.40
N GLN A 209 4.54 12.58 -5.55
CA GLN A 209 4.28 13.81 -4.80
C GLN A 209 4.23 13.57 -3.28
N LEU A 210 3.55 12.50 -2.84
CA LEU A 210 3.55 12.10 -1.43
C LEU A 210 4.96 11.76 -0.94
N ARG A 211 5.71 11.02 -1.75
CA ARG A 211 7.08 10.63 -1.45
C ARG A 211 7.98 11.86 -1.23
N LYS A 212 7.89 12.87 -2.08
CA LYS A 212 8.62 14.15 -1.93
C LYS A 212 8.25 14.86 -0.62
N LYS A 213 6.95 15.00 -0.32
CA LYS A 213 6.48 15.59 0.95
C LYS A 213 7.04 14.86 2.18
N ILE A 214 7.13 13.53 2.13
CA ILE A 214 7.70 12.74 3.23
C ILE A 214 9.21 13.00 3.37
N VAL A 215 9.95 13.05 2.26
CA VAL A 215 11.38 13.38 2.28
C VAL A 215 11.60 14.76 2.90
N ASP A 216 10.84 15.77 2.47
CA ASP A 216 10.94 17.14 2.98
C ASP A 216 10.62 17.23 4.48
N ASN A 217 9.64 16.46 4.95
CA ASN A 217 9.29 16.41 6.37
C ASN A 217 10.35 15.69 7.22
N LEU A 218 11.03 14.69 6.65
CA LEU A 218 12.08 13.93 7.33
C LEU A 218 13.44 14.62 7.30
N SER A 219 13.70 15.48 6.33
CA SER A 219 14.96 16.25 6.25
C SER A 219 14.97 17.48 7.16
N LYS A 220 13.79 18.00 7.54
CA LYS A 220 13.63 19.11 8.49
C LYS A 220 13.73 18.72 9.97
N LYS A 221 13.75 17.41 10.28
CA LYS A 221 13.90 16.87 11.64
C LYS A 221 15.32 16.43 11.90
#